data_AF-A0A925DWU7-F1
#
_entry.id   AF-A0A925DWU7-F1
#
_cell.length_a   1.000
_cell.length_b   1.000
_cell.length_c   1.000
_cell.angle_alpha   90.00
_cell.angle_beta   90.00
_cell.angle_gamma   90.00
#
_symmetry.space_group_name_H-M   'P 1'
#
loop_
_entity.id
_entity.type
_entity.pdbx_description
1 polymer ?
#
loop_
_entity_poly.entity_id
_entity_poly.type
_entity_poly.pdbx_seq_one_letter_code
_entity_poly.pdbx_strand_id
1 'polypeptide(L)'
;MAVHNFNAGPSILPQIVFDQASAAVLNFNNTGLSILELGHRTPEFTAVMEEARALVKELMQLDEKHEVLFLHGGASTQFMQVPMNLLDAKDCAAYTDTDIWGHKAIKEAKLFGKVEVVCSSKEKNYNFIPKDFAVPNDAKYLHITSNNTIYGTQWQVIPKTSNCLVADMSSDIFSRVL
;
A
#
# COMPACT_ATOMS: atom_id res chain seq x y z
N MET A 1 -26.88 -11.10 -19.70
CA MET A 1 -25.62 -11.67 -19.19
C MET A 1 -24.90 -10.57 -18.42
N ALA A 2 -24.37 -10.88 -17.23
CA ALA A 2 -23.49 -9.95 -16.53
C ALA A 2 -22.14 -9.89 -17.26
N VAL A 3 -21.55 -8.69 -17.36
CA VAL A 3 -20.18 -8.53 -17.88
C VAL A 3 -19.21 -8.87 -16.74
N HIS A 4 -18.30 -9.80 -16.97
CA HIS A 4 -17.26 -10.15 -16.00
C HIS A 4 -15.99 -9.34 -16.30
N ASN A 5 -15.51 -8.59 -15.31
CA ASN A 5 -14.30 -7.79 -15.41
C ASN A 5 -13.17 -8.43 -14.57
N PHE A 6 -12.09 -8.85 -15.24
CA PHE A 6 -10.90 -9.46 -14.63
C PHE A 6 -9.66 -8.54 -14.69
N ASN A 7 -9.85 -7.23 -14.85
CA ASN A 7 -8.75 -6.27 -14.87
C ASN A 7 -7.96 -6.30 -13.56
N ALA A 8 -6.63 -6.18 -13.67
CA ALA A 8 -5.73 -6.10 -12.51
C ALA A 8 -5.80 -4.75 -11.77
N GLY A 9 -6.39 -3.73 -12.41
CA GLY A 9 -6.52 -2.38 -11.87
C GLY A 9 -6.87 -1.37 -12.98
N PRO A 10 -7.89 -0.51 -12.82
CA PRO A 10 -8.86 -0.48 -11.72
C PRO A 10 -9.72 -1.76 -11.64
N SER A 11 -9.97 -2.22 -10.42
CA SER A 11 -10.72 -3.46 -10.13
C SER A 11 -12.22 -3.19 -9.99
N ILE A 12 -13.02 -4.26 -9.98
CA ILE A 12 -14.47 -4.16 -9.75
C ILE A 12 -14.78 -3.70 -8.33
N LEU A 13 -15.78 -2.83 -8.20
CA LEU A 13 -16.30 -2.36 -6.93
C LEU A 13 -17.70 -2.96 -6.68
N PRO A 14 -18.07 -3.30 -5.43
CA PRO A 14 -19.41 -3.80 -5.13
C PRO A 14 -20.51 -2.81 -5.52
N GLN A 15 -21.64 -3.31 -6.05
CA GLN A 15 -22.76 -2.46 -6.51
C GLN A 15 -23.28 -1.50 -5.44
N ILE A 16 -23.36 -1.97 -4.19
CA ILE A 16 -23.79 -1.16 -3.05
C ILE A 16 -22.94 0.12 -2.87
N VAL A 17 -21.65 0.07 -3.20
CA VAL A 17 -20.77 1.24 -3.11
C VAL A 17 -21.10 2.26 -4.20
N PHE A 18 -21.41 1.81 -5.42
CA PHE A 18 -21.87 2.70 -6.49
C PHE A 18 -23.18 3.39 -6.12
N ASP A 19 -24.13 2.65 -5.56
CA ASP A 19 -25.44 3.17 -5.19
C ASP A 19 -25.30 4.23 -4.08
N GLN A 20 -24.52 3.93 -3.03
CA GLN A 20 -24.28 4.86 -1.92
C GLN A 20 -23.46 6.08 -2.34
N ALA A 21 -22.38 5.90 -3.11
CA ALA A 21 -21.55 7.01 -3.58
C ALA A 21 -22.36 7.95 -4.50
N SER A 22 -23.20 7.39 -5.37
CA SER A 22 -24.06 8.16 -6.26
C SER A 22 -25.11 8.96 -5.48
N ALA A 23 -25.73 8.35 -4.46
CA ALA A 23 -26.64 9.07 -3.55
C ALA A 23 -25.92 10.19 -2.78
N ALA A 24 -24.71 9.94 -2.29
CA ALA A 24 -23.88 10.92 -1.57
C ALA A 24 -23.48 12.13 -2.44
N VAL A 25 -23.27 11.92 -3.74
CA VAL A 25 -23.02 13.02 -4.68
C VAL A 25 -24.25 13.89 -4.87
N LEU A 26 -25.46 13.32 -4.83
CA LEU A 26 -26.70 14.07 -5.00
C LEU A 26 -27.16 14.78 -3.72
N ASN A 27 -27.10 14.10 -2.58
CA ASN A 27 -27.45 14.63 -1.27
C ASN A 27 -26.80 13.78 -0.17
N PHE A 28 -25.65 14.23 0.32
CA PHE A 28 -24.91 13.53 1.35
C PHE A 28 -25.68 13.53 2.66
N ASN A 29 -26.05 12.34 3.16
CA ASN A 29 -26.69 12.14 4.45
C ASN A 29 -27.88 13.08 4.74
N ASN A 30 -28.67 13.41 3.70
CA ASN A 30 -29.82 14.32 3.79
C ASN A 30 -29.46 15.75 4.26
N THR A 31 -28.21 16.17 4.12
CA THR A 31 -27.76 17.55 4.46
C THR A 31 -28.31 18.59 3.49
N GLY A 32 -28.81 18.17 2.32
CA GLY A 32 -29.16 19.04 1.21
C GLY A 32 -27.95 19.49 0.37
N LEU A 33 -26.76 18.98 0.68
CA LEU A 33 -25.50 19.30 0.00
C LEU A 33 -24.87 18.04 -0.59
N SER A 34 -24.13 18.19 -1.68
CA SER A 34 -23.27 17.13 -2.21
C SER A 34 -22.07 16.90 -1.29
N ILE A 35 -21.59 15.65 -1.18
CA ILE A 35 -20.31 15.37 -0.52
C ILE A 35 -19.14 16.17 -1.13
N LEU A 36 -19.25 16.55 -2.41
CA LEU A 36 -18.25 17.33 -3.15
C LEU A 36 -18.28 18.83 -2.79
N GLU A 37 -19.33 19.30 -2.11
CA GLU A 37 -19.50 20.69 -1.68
C GLU A 37 -19.11 20.89 -0.21
N LEU A 38 -18.91 19.79 0.54
CA LEU A 38 -18.49 19.84 1.93
C LEU A 38 -17.04 20.26 2.05
N GLY A 39 -16.78 21.24 2.92
CA GLY A 39 -15.41 21.61 3.25
C GLY A 39 -14.73 20.49 4.05
N HIS A 40 -13.45 20.23 3.75
CA HIS A 40 -12.66 19.20 4.44
C HIS A 40 -12.51 19.39 5.96
N ARG A 41 -12.90 20.55 6.48
CA ARG A 41 -12.88 20.92 7.91
C ARG A 41 -14.28 20.95 8.55
N THR A 42 -15.35 20.71 7.80
CA THR A 42 -16.69 20.69 8.39
C THR A 42 -16.87 19.43 9.24
N PRO A 43 -17.76 19.47 10.25
CA PRO A 43 -18.03 18.30 11.09
C PRO A 43 -18.45 17.07 10.28
N GLU A 44 -19.24 17.28 9.22
CA GLU A 44 -19.75 16.22 8.35
C GLU A 44 -18.62 15.47 7.63
N PHE A 45 -17.68 16.20 7.02
CA PHE A 45 -16.55 15.56 6.32
C PHE A 45 -15.50 15.00 7.29
N THR A 46 -15.30 15.67 8.42
CA THR A 46 -14.38 15.17 9.46
C THR A 46 -14.85 13.81 9.98
N ALA A 47 -16.16 13.65 10.22
CA ALA A 47 -16.74 12.38 10.63
C ALA A 47 -16.48 11.25 9.60
N VAL A 48 -16.63 11.53 8.29
CA VAL A 48 -16.29 10.57 7.23
C VAL A 48 -14.85 10.09 7.34
N MET A 49 -13.91 11.03 7.55
CA MET A 49 -12.49 10.70 7.63
C MET A 49 -12.12 9.95 8.91
N GLU A 50 -12.74 10.28 10.05
CA GLU A 50 -12.55 9.52 11.29
C GLU A 50 -13.09 8.10 11.19
N GLU A 51 -14.30 7.94 10.65
CA GLU A 51 -14.90 6.62 10.42
C GLU A 51 -14.03 5.78 9.46
N ALA A 52 -13.57 6.36 8.34
CA ALA A 52 -12.71 5.68 7.40
C ALA A 52 -11.39 5.22 8.05
N ARG A 53 -10.74 6.06 8.88
CA ARG A 53 -9.54 5.67 9.63
C ARG A 53 -9.82 4.55 10.63
N ALA A 54 -10.92 4.67 11.39
CA ALA A 54 -11.31 3.67 12.38
C ALA A 54 -11.56 2.30 11.73
N LEU A 55 -12.28 2.26 10.61
CA LEU A 55 -12.55 1.04 9.86
C LEU A 55 -11.26 0.40 9.32
N VAL A 56 -10.29 1.19 8.84
CA VAL A 56 -8.99 0.65 8.43
C VAL A 56 -8.25 0.03 9.62
N LYS A 57 -8.21 0.73 10.77
CA LYS A 57 -7.58 0.19 11.99
C LYS A 57 -8.25 -1.11 12.44
N GLU A 58 -9.57 -1.16 12.42
CA GLU A 58 -10.36 -2.37 12.75
C GLU A 58 -10.06 -3.52 11.79
N LEU A 59 -10.21 -3.31 10.48
CA LEU A 59 -10.04 -4.36 9.46
C LEU A 59 -8.61 -4.93 9.43
N MET A 60 -7.61 -4.08 9.68
CA MET A 60 -6.20 -4.47 9.74
C MET A 60 -5.74 -4.90 11.14
N GLN A 61 -6.62 -4.83 12.15
CA GLN A 61 -6.30 -5.14 13.55
C GLN A 61 -5.09 -4.35 14.07
N LEU A 62 -5.02 -3.07 13.72
CA LEU A 62 -3.92 -2.19 14.10
C LEU A 62 -4.05 -1.77 15.57
N ASP A 63 -2.91 -1.72 16.27
CA ASP A 63 -2.84 -1.18 17.62
C ASP A 63 -2.75 0.36 17.63
N GLU A 64 -2.82 0.96 18.82
CA GLU A 64 -2.71 2.41 19.02
C GLU A 64 -1.35 3.00 18.60
N LYS A 65 -0.35 2.16 18.29
CA LYS A 65 0.98 2.62 17.83
C LYS A 65 1.04 2.82 16.33
N HIS A 66 0.00 2.43 15.59
CA HIS A 66 -0.09 2.60 14.14
C HIS A 66 -1.06 3.72 13.77
N GLU A 67 -0.65 4.51 12.78
CA GLU A 67 -1.47 5.57 12.21
C GLU A 67 -1.93 5.25 10.79
N VAL A 68 -3.13 5.73 10.46
CA VAL A 68 -3.73 5.56 9.13
C VAL A 68 -3.75 6.91 8.42
N LEU A 69 -3.06 6.98 7.28
CA LEU A 69 -2.98 8.17 6.44
C LEU A 69 -3.68 7.93 5.11
N PHE A 70 -4.54 8.87 4.71
CA PHE A 70 -5.12 8.93 3.36
C PHE A 70 -4.37 9.99 2.55
N LEU A 71 -3.57 9.54 1.57
CA LEU A 71 -2.65 10.38 0.81
C LEU A 71 -3.00 10.36 -0.69
N HIS A 72 -2.74 11.47 -1.38
CA HIS A 72 -2.85 11.54 -2.83
C HIS A 72 -1.57 11.01 -3.52
N GLY A 73 -1.63 10.78 -4.85
CA GLY A 73 -0.48 10.43 -5.69
C GLY A 73 -0.26 8.92 -5.92
N GLY A 74 -0.99 8.05 -5.22
CA GLY A 74 -0.91 6.60 -5.39
C GLY A 74 0.44 6.01 -4.97
N ALA A 75 0.60 4.69 -5.16
CA ALA A 75 1.78 3.95 -4.69
C ALA A 75 3.11 4.48 -5.26
N SER A 76 3.12 4.89 -6.54
CA SER A 76 4.32 5.44 -7.19
C SER A 76 4.88 6.67 -6.46
N THR A 77 4.02 7.53 -5.91
CA THR A 77 4.48 8.66 -5.08
C THR A 77 5.04 8.16 -3.74
N GLN A 78 4.46 7.11 -3.17
CA GLN A 78 4.93 6.55 -1.90
C GLN A 78 6.30 5.88 -2.02
N PHE A 79 6.66 5.34 -3.20
CA PHE A 79 7.99 4.79 -3.46
C PHE A 79 9.13 5.78 -3.21
N MET A 80 8.92 7.08 -3.42
CA MET A 80 9.87 8.12 -3.03
C MET A 80 9.61 8.70 -1.62
N GLN A 81 8.36 8.76 -1.15
CA GLN A 81 8.05 9.34 0.17
C GLN A 81 8.52 8.43 1.32
N VAL A 82 8.46 7.11 1.17
CA VAL A 82 8.97 6.15 2.16
C VAL A 82 10.45 6.43 2.46
N PRO A 83 11.38 6.37 1.49
CA PRO A 83 12.79 6.66 1.75
C PRO A 83 13.02 8.12 2.17
N MET A 84 12.26 9.08 1.65
CA MET A 84 12.36 10.49 2.08
C MET A 84 12.08 10.67 3.59
N ASN A 85 11.22 9.85 4.19
CA ASN A 85 10.89 9.94 5.61
C ASN A 85 11.70 8.97 6.49
N LEU A 86 12.17 7.85 5.94
CA LEU A 86 12.74 6.74 6.72
C LEU A 86 14.22 6.44 6.43
N LEU A 87 14.83 7.08 5.43
CA LEU A 87 16.19 6.79 4.98
C LEU A 87 17.03 8.07 4.84
N ASP A 88 18.02 8.23 5.71
CA ASP A 88 19.03 9.27 5.57
C ASP A 88 20.10 8.90 4.54
N ALA A 89 20.77 9.91 3.97
CA ALA A 89 21.81 9.74 2.94
C ALA A 89 22.97 8.82 3.32
N LYS A 90 23.27 8.70 4.61
CA LYS A 90 24.36 7.83 5.14
C LYS A 90 23.88 6.43 5.53
N ASP A 91 22.57 6.23 5.61
CA ASP A 91 21.97 5.00 6.10
C ASP A 91 21.66 4.05 4.93
N CYS A 92 21.28 2.82 5.28
CA CYS A 92 20.95 1.77 4.32
C CYS A 92 19.52 1.28 4.51
N ALA A 93 18.83 0.95 3.42
CA ALA A 93 17.59 0.19 3.42
C ALA A 93 17.74 -1.08 2.59
N ALA A 94 17.12 -2.17 3.06
CA ALA A 94 17.08 -3.44 2.37
C ALA A 94 15.81 -3.53 1.50
N TYR A 95 15.92 -4.09 0.31
CA TYR A 95 14.80 -4.22 -0.64
C TYR A 95 14.76 -5.60 -1.29
N THR A 96 13.56 -6.04 -1.65
CA THR A 96 13.35 -7.24 -2.48
C THR A 96 13.00 -6.83 -3.92
N ASP A 97 13.82 -7.23 -4.90
CA ASP A 97 13.58 -7.05 -6.34
C ASP A 97 12.93 -8.31 -6.92
N THR A 98 11.68 -8.55 -6.51
CA THR A 98 10.89 -9.74 -6.85
C THR A 98 9.76 -9.46 -7.83
N ASP A 99 9.60 -8.21 -8.27
CA ASP A 99 8.60 -7.77 -9.23
C ASP A 99 8.88 -6.36 -9.78
N ILE A 100 8.02 -5.88 -10.69
CA ILE A 100 8.15 -4.55 -11.31
C ILE A 100 7.92 -3.40 -10.33
N TRP A 101 7.07 -3.56 -9.32
CA TRP A 101 6.76 -2.54 -8.31
C TRP A 101 7.90 -2.38 -7.31
N GLY A 102 8.42 -3.49 -6.78
CA GLY A 102 9.64 -3.52 -5.99
C GLY A 102 10.83 -2.93 -6.75
N HIS A 103 10.98 -3.26 -8.04
CA HIS A 103 12.01 -2.67 -8.89
C HIS A 103 11.87 -1.13 -9.02
N LYS A 104 10.64 -0.62 -9.16
CA LYS A 104 10.36 0.83 -9.18
C LYS A 104 10.65 1.48 -7.83
N ALA A 105 10.27 0.84 -6.73
CA ALA A 105 10.57 1.33 -5.38
C ALA A 105 12.08 1.43 -5.12
N ILE A 106 12.85 0.45 -5.56
CA ILE A 106 14.33 0.46 -5.50
C ILE A 106 14.90 1.64 -6.28
N LYS A 107 14.36 1.95 -7.46
CA LYS A 107 14.83 3.05 -8.29
C LYS A 107 14.67 4.39 -7.58
N GLU A 108 13.51 4.64 -6.97
CA GLU A 108 13.24 5.88 -6.23
C GLU A 108 14.08 5.98 -4.95
N ALA A 109 14.21 4.89 -4.19
CA ALA A 109 14.95 4.88 -2.92
C ALA A 109 16.45 5.18 -3.07
N LYS A 110 17.06 4.82 -4.21
CA LYS A 110 18.46 5.14 -4.52
C LYS A 110 18.75 6.64 -4.61
N LEU A 111 17.72 7.48 -4.73
CA LEU A 111 17.87 8.93 -4.73
C LEU A 111 18.11 9.51 -3.32
N PHE A 112 17.81 8.75 -2.27
CA PHE A 112 17.82 9.23 -0.88
C PHE A 112 18.93 8.62 -0.03
N GLY A 113 19.33 7.37 -0.27
CA GLY A 113 20.37 6.70 0.52
C GLY A 113 20.84 5.38 -0.09
N LYS A 114 21.59 4.58 0.67
CA LYS A 114 22.10 3.29 0.20
C LYS A 114 20.96 2.27 0.14
N VAL A 115 20.78 1.62 -1.01
CA VAL A 115 19.83 0.51 -1.18
C VAL A 115 20.59 -0.79 -1.34
N GLU A 116 20.26 -1.77 -0.51
CA GLU A 116 20.78 -3.14 -0.58
C GLU A 116 19.69 -4.08 -1.08
N VAL A 117 19.87 -4.67 -2.26
CA VAL A 117 18.92 -5.65 -2.81
C VAL A 117 19.28 -7.03 -2.24
N VAL A 118 18.52 -7.47 -1.25
CA VAL A 118 18.82 -8.70 -0.48
C VAL A 118 18.17 -9.95 -1.06
N CYS A 119 17.12 -9.79 -1.87
CA CYS A 119 16.36 -10.88 -2.46
C CYS A 119 15.92 -10.45 -3.85
N SER A 120 16.23 -11.25 -4.88
CA SER A 120 15.77 -10.96 -6.25
C SER A 120 15.51 -12.21 -7.07
N SER A 121 14.46 -12.16 -7.88
CA SER A 121 14.13 -13.14 -8.92
C SER A 121 14.11 -12.54 -10.32
N LYS A 122 14.70 -11.35 -10.49
CA LYS A 122 14.73 -10.60 -11.76
C LYS A 122 15.31 -11.42 -12.92
N GLU A 123 16.44 -12.08 -12.70
CA GLU A 123 17.11 -12.94 -13.71
C GLU A 123 16.28 -14.18 -14.10
N LYS A 124 15.20 -14.45 -13.37
CA LYS A 124 14.25 -15.53 -13.62
C LYS A 124 12.87 -14.98 -13.99
N ASN A 125 12.80 -13.73 -14.45
CA ASN A 125 11.56 -13.06 -14.86
C ASN A 125 10.49 -13.06 -13.75
N TYR A 126 10.94 -12.87 -12.50
CA TYR A 126 10.07 -12.71 -11.33
C TYR A 126 9.11 -13.87 -11.03
N ASN A 127 9.43 -15.08 -11.49
CA ASN A 127 8.54 -16.25 -11.39
C ASN A 127 8.56 -17.00 -10.05
N PHE A 128 9.36 -16.55 -9.07
CA PHE A 128 9.32 -17.01 -7.68
C PHE A 128 9.86 -15.93 -6.74
N ILE A 129 9.73 -16.17 -5.43
CA ILE A 129 10.35 -15.35 -4.37
C ILE A 129 11.46 -16.20 -3.71
N PRO A 130 12.74 -15.80 -3.78
CA PRO A 130 13.82 -16.46 -3.06
C PRO A 130 13.54 -16.52 -1.55
N LYS A 131 13.79 -17.69 -0.95
CA LYS A 131 13.53 -17.92 0.49
C LYS A 131 14.76 -17.76 1.37
N ASP A 132 15.94 -17.91 0.78
CA ASP A 132 17.21 -17.84 1.47
C ASP A 132 17.85 -16.48 1.21
N PHE A 133 17.63 -15.55 2.14
CA PHE A 133 18.25 -14.23 2.14
C PHE A 133 18.37 -13.72 3.58
N ALA A 134 19.33 -12.83 3.79
CA ALA A 134 19.52 -12.16 5.07
C ALA A 134 19.28 -10.66 4.91
N VAL A 135 18.70 -10.04 5.94
CA VAL A 135 18.55 -8.59 6.02
C VAL A 135 19.68 -8.05 6.89
N PRO A 136 20.46 -7.05 6.42
CA PRO A 136 21.46 -6.39 7.26
C PRO A 136 20.82 -5.80 8.52
N ASN A 137 21.40 -6.08 9.70
CA ASN A 137 20.88 -5.61 10.98
C ASN A 137 20.88 -4.07 11.09
N ASP A 138 21.77 -3.40 10.35
CA ASP A 138 21.89 -1.94 10.29
C ASP A 138 20.99 -1.30 9.22
N ALA A 139 20.23 -2.09 8.44
CA ALA A 139 19.23 -1.55 7.54
C ALA A 139 18.09 -0.89 8.31
N LYS A 140 17.63 0.28 7.88
CA LYS A 140 16.52 0.99 8.53
C LYS A 140 15.20 0.26 8.39
N TYR A 141 14.98 -0.32 7.21
CA TYR A 141 13.83 -1.14 6.93
C TYR A 141 14.14 -2.18 5.85
N LEU A 142 13.32 -3.23 5.82
CA LEU A 142 13.16 -4.11 4.68
C LEU A 142 11.90 -3.67 3.92
N HIS A 143 12.04 -3.39 2.63
CA HIS A 143 10.89 -3.16 1.75
C HIS A 143 10.56 -4.41 0.95
N ILE A 144 9.30 -4.84 1.02
CA ILE A 144 8.73 -5.92 0.22
C ILE A 144 7.56 -5.42 -0.62
N THR A 145 7.22 -6.15 -1.66
CA THR A 145 5.91 -6.06 -2.32
C THR A 145 5.19 -7.37 -2.01
N SER A 146 4.07 -7.31 -1.28
CA SER A 146 3.40 -8.50 -0.74
C SER A 146 2.81 -9.38 -1.85
N ASN A 147 2.26 -8.74 -2.89
CA ASN A 147 1.66 -9.38 -4.05
C ASN A 147 2.09 -8.70 -5.36
N ASN A 148 2.62 -9.50 -6.28
CA ASN A 148 3.01 -9.08 -7.61
C ASN A 148 1.88 -9.29 -8.60
N THR A 149 1.22 -8.20 -9.01
CA THR A 149 0.09 -8.22 -9.94
C THR A 149 0.42 -8.75 -11.34
N ILE A 150 1.66 -8.63 -11.81
CA ILE A 150 2.02 -8.92 -13.20
C ILE A 150 2.44 -10.38 -13.36
N TYR A 151 3.24 -10.90 -12.44
CA TYR A 151 3.76 -12.27 -12.52
C TYR A 151 3.08 -13.24 -11.56
N GLY A 152 2.16 -12.77 -10.71
CA GLY A 152 1.33 -13.64 -9.86
C GLY A 152 2.10 -14.32 -8.73
N THR A 153 3.20 -13.74 -8.26
CA THR A 153 3.93 -14.20 -7.08
C THR A 153 3.48 -13.43 -5.84
N GLN A 154 3.28 -14.13 -4.73
CA GLN A 154 2.82 -13.53 -3.47
C GLN A 154 3.56 -14.14 -2.29
N TRP A 155 3.93 -13.32 -1.32
CA TRP A 155 4.46 -13.77 -0.04
C TRP A 155 3.37 -14.52 0.73
N GLN A 156 3.50 -15.85 0.82
CA GLN A 156 2.58 -16.65 1.64
C GLN A 156 2.86 -16.52 3.13
N VAL A 157 4.13 -16.28 3.48
CA VAL A 157 4.60 -16.00 4.83
C VAL A 157 5.51 -14.77 4.75
N ILE A 158 5.22 -13.76 5.55
CA ILE A 158 6.04 -12.54 5.63
C ILE A 158 7.39 -12.87 6.27
N PRO A 159 8.52 -12.37 5.74
CA PRO A 159 9.85 -12.65 6.28
C PRO A 159 9.98 -12.10 7.71
N LYS A 160 10.53 -12.91 8.61
CA LYS A 160 10.83 -12.49 9.98
C LYS A 160 12.13 -11.69 9.98
N THR A 161 12.08 -10.48 10.50
CA THR A 161 13.25 -9.59 10.65
C THR A 161 13.09 -8.73 11.90
N SER A 162 14.23 -8.29 12.47
CA SER A 162 14.24 -7.28 13.53
C SER A 162 14.16 -5.85 13.00
N ASN A 163 14.35 -5.65 11.70
CA ASN A 163 14.23 -4.34 11.05
C ASN A 163 12.75 -3.96 10.88
N CYS A 164 12.47 -2.67 10.72
CA CYS A 164 11.13 -2.22 10.32
C CYS A 164 10.76 -2.84 8.96
N LEU A 165 9.51 -3.29 8.81
CA LEU A 165 9.00 -3.81 7.54
C LEU A 165 8.16 -2.74 6.86
N VAL A 166 8.48 -2.46 5.60
CA VAL A 166 7.64 -1.66 4.70
C VAL A 166 7.11 -2.59 3.62
N ALA A 167 5.80 -2.59 3.40
CA ALA A 167 5.17 -3.46 2.42
C ALA A 167 4.30 -2.67 1.44
N ASP A 168 4.58 -2.80 0.14
CA ASP A 168 3.61 -2.44 -0.90
C ASP A 168 2.55 -3.53 -0.98
N MET A 169 1.36 -3.21 -0.45
CA MET A 169 0.17 -4.07 -0.43
C MET A 169 -0.91 -3.62 -1.41
N SER A 170 -0.56 -2.84 -2.44
CA SER A 170 -1.52 -2.18 -3.35
C SER A 170 -2.53 -3.12 -4.00
N SER A 171 -2.21 -4.41 -4.10
CA SER A 171 -3.05 -5.40 -4.79
C SER A 171 -3.57 -6.55 -3.92
N ASP A 172 -3.28 -6.53 -2.61
CA ASP A 172 -3.78 -7.55 -1.68
C ASP A 172 -4.13 -7.01 -0.29
N ILE A 173 -4.12 -5.69 -0.06
CA ILE A 173 -4.62 -5.08 1.17
C ILE A 173 -6.07 -5.50 1.44
N PHE A 174 -6.39 -5.80 2.70
CA PHE A 174 -7.68 -6.34 3.16
C PHE A 174 -8.11 -7.69 2.57
N SER A 175 -7.27 -8.38 1.79
CA SER A 175 -7.62 -9.70 1.22
C SER A 175 -7.52 -10.85 2.24
N ARG A 176 -6.77 -10.66 3.33
CA ARG A 176 -6.54 -11.64 4.40
C ARG A 176 -5.99 -10.97 5.66
N VAL A 177 -6.02 -11.70 6.77
CA VAL A 177 -5.30 -11.36 8.00
C VAL A 177 -3.84 -11.85 7.88
N LEU A 178 -2.87 -11.04 8.32
CA LEU A 178 -1.44 -11.33 8.29
C LEU A 178 -0.91 -11.85 9.63
#